data_AF-X1T2T1-F1
#
_entry.id   AF-X1T2T1-F1
#
_cell.length_a   1.000
_cell.length_b   1.000
_cell.length_c   1.000
_cell.angle_alpha   90.00
_cell.angle_beta   90.00
_cell.angle_gamma   90.00
#
_symmetry.space_group_name_H-M   'P 1'
#
loop_
_entity.id
_entity.type
_entity.pdbx_description
1 polymer ?
#
loop_
_entity_poly.entity_id
_entity_poly.type
_entity_poly.pdbx_seq_one_letter_code
_entity_poly.pdbx_strand_id
1 'polypeptide(L)' 'RSQKMLDRVVVEEFLDGEFEEGDWEIPGDIPKEALVEAFCQYVEDDYYEWLQDNFKSFFNHGDPDWEWIRGRLTSGEKQ' A
#
# COMPACT_ATOMS: atom_id res chain seq x y z
N ARG A 1 -7.80 1.63 16.57
CA ARG A 1 -7.84 0.42 15.73
C ARG A 1 -7.34 0.86 14.37
N SER A 2 -6.14 0.45 13.96
CA SER A 2 -5.72 0.64 12.57
C SER A 2 -6.68 -0.15 11.70
N GLN A 3 -7.39 0.53 10.80
CA GLN A 3 -8.22 -0.12 9.81
C GLN A 3 -7.25 -0.82 8.85
N LYS A 4 -7.26 -2.14 8.83
CA LYS A 4 -6.53 -2.93 7.83
C LYS A 4 -7.09 -2.57 6.45
N MET A 5 -6.23 -2.14 5.52
CA MET A 5 -6.63 -1.70 4.19
C MET A 5 -6.86 -2.87 3.25
N LEU A 6 -6.07 -3.94 3.40
CA LEU A 6 -6.13 -5.10 2.53
C LEU A 6 -7.15 -6.13 3.04
N ASP A 7 -7.86 -6.77 2.12
CA ASP A 7 -8.67 -7.93 2.46
C ASP A 7 -7.77 -9.18 2.51
N ARG A 8 -7.80 -9.90 3.63
CA ARG A 8 -6.90 -11.05 3.84
C ARG A 8 -7.22 -12.20 2.91
N VAL A 9 -8.49 -12.40 2.56
CA VAL A 9 -8.91 -13.48 1.66
C VAL A 9 -8.37 -13.21 0.27
N VAL A 10 -8.49 -11.95 -0.20
CA VAL A 10 -7.95 -11.54 -1.50
C VAL A 10 -6.43 -11.67 -1.54
N VAL A 11 -5.73 -11.27 -0.46
CA VAL A 11 -4.27 -11.41 -0.37
C VAL A 11 -3.85 -12.88 -0.32
N GLU A 12 -4.58 -13.72 0.38
CA GLU A 12 -4.32 -15.16 0.44
C GLU A 12 -4.44 -15.80 -0.94
N GLU A 13 -5.52 -15.53 -1.68
CA GLU A 13 -5.71 -16.02 -3.05
C GLU A 13 -4.62 -15.51 -4.00
N PHE A 14 -4.20 -14.25 -3.85
CA PHE A 14 -3.08 -13.69 -4.60
C PHE A 14 -1.77 -14.43 -4.32
N LEU A 15 -1.43 -14.65 -3.04
CA LEU A 15 -0.19 -15.35 -2.67
C LEU A 15 -0.20 -16.80 -3.12
N ASP A 16 -1.34 -17.48 -3.09
CA ASP A 16 -1.47 -18.84 -3.64
C ASP A 16 -1.12 -18.87 -5.13
N GLY A 17 -1.66 -17.94 -5.92
CA GLY A 17 -1.35 -17.84 -7.35
C GLY A 17 0.14 -17.58 -7.61
N GLU A 18 0.74 -16.63 -6.89
CA GLU A 18 2.16 -16.31 -7.05
C GLU A 18 3.08 -17.48 -6.64
N PHE A 19 2.71 -18.26 -5.62
CA PHE A 19 3.50 -19.42 -5.19
C PHE A 19 3.35 -20.61 -6.14
N GLU A 20 2.15 -20.84 -6.68
CA GLU A 20 1.92 -21.85 -7.72
C GLU A 20 2.70 -21.52 -9.00
N GLU A 21 2.67 -20.25 -9.45
CA GLU A 21 3.44 -19.82 -10.63
C GLU A 21 4.96 -19.85 -10.38
N GLY A 22 5.38 -19.55 -9.16
CA GLY A 22 6.78 -19.54 -8.74
C GLY A 22 7.40 -20.92 -8.48
N ASP A 23 6.58 -21.98 -8.38
CA ASP A 23 6.98 -23.31 -7.88
C ASP A 23 7.59 -23.23 -6.46
N TRP A 24 6.97 -22.42 -5.59
CA TRP A 24 7.43 -22.19 -4.22
C TRP A 24 6.52 -22.88 -3.21
N GLU A 25 7.11 -23.68 -2.32
CA GLU A 25 6.40 -24.27 -1.18
C GLU A 25 6.62 -23.42 0.08
N ILE A 26 5.53 -23.14 0.81
CA ILE A 26 5.61 -22.52 2.13
C ILE A 26 6.24 -23.53 3.10
N PRO A 27 7.31 -23.18 3.85
CA PRO A 27 7.86 -24.04 4.89
C PRO A 27 6.80 -24.48 5.89
N GLY A 28 6.77 -25.77 6.25
CA GLY A 28 5.69 -26.35 7.07
C GLY A 28 5.62 -25.84 8.52
N ASP A 29 6.63 -25.11 8.98
CA ASP A 29 6.67 -24.43 10.27
C ASP A 29 6.09 -22.99 10.22
N ILE A 30 5.74 -22.49 9.04
CA ILE A 30 5.14 -21.17 8.83
C ILE A 30 3.63 -21.34 8.57
N PRO A 31 2.76 -20.88 9.49
CA PRO A 31 1.32 -20.84 9.23
C PRO A 31 1.01 -19.87 8.08
N LYS A 32 0.21 -20.31 7.12
CA LYS A 32 -0.17 -19.51 5.96
C LYS A 32 -0.84 -18.19 6.36
N GLU A 33 -1.71 -18.22 7.37
CA GLU A 33 -2.41 -17.04 7.88
C GLU A 33 -1.43 -16.02 8.48
N ALA A 34 -0.36 -16.49 9.13
CA ALA A 34 0.68 -15.62 9.67
C ALA A 34 1.49 -14.96 8.55
N LEU A 35 1.76 -15.68 7.46
CA LEU A 35 2.41 -15.14 6.27
C LEU A 35 1.54 -14.09 5.58
N VAL A 36 0.26 -14.37 5.36
CA VAL A 36 -0.72 -13.42 4.80
C VAL A 36 -0.78 -12.15 5.64
N GLU A 37 -0.84 -12.29 6.96
CA GLU A 37 -0.87 -11.15 7.88
C GLU A 37 0.42 -10.33 7.85
N ALA A 38 1.59 -10.99 7.81
CA ALA A 38 2.88 -10.32 7.68
C ALA A 38 3.02 -9.58 6.35
N PHE A 39 2.59 -10.19 5.25
CA PHE A 39 2.61 -9.55 3.93
C PHE A 39 1.65 -8.35 3.88
N CYS A 40 0.44 -8.48 4.43
CA CYS A 40 -0.48 -7.36 4.54
C CYS A 40 0.14 -6.18 5.31
N GLN A 41 0.77 -6.46 6.45
CA GLN A 41 1.43 -5.42 7.25
C GLN A 41 2.56 -4.75 6.47
N TYR A 42 3.40 -5.54 5.79
CA TYR A 42 4.49 -5.02 4.97
C TYR A 42 3.99 -4.05 3.88
N VAL A 43 2.97 -4.44 3.13
CA VAL A 43 2.40 -3.60 2.05
C VAL A 43 1.71 -2.36 2.62
N GLU A 44 0.95 -2.52 3.70
CA GLU A 44 0.27 -1.39 4.35
C GLU A 44 1.28 -0.37 4.90
N ASP A 45 2.34 -0.82 5.57
CA ASP A 45 3.38 0.04 6.12
C ASP A 45 4.16 0.79 5.03
N ASP A 46 4.60 0.09 3.97
CA ASP A 46 5.27 0.70 2.82
C ASP A 46 4.37 1.76 2.14
N TYR A 47 3.09 1.44 1.96
CA TYR A 47 2.12 2.38 1.41
C TYR A 47 1.95 3.63 2.29
N TYR A 48 1.89 3.47 3.61
CA TYR A 48 1.81 4.61 4.53
C TYR A 48 3.08 5.45 4.53
N GLU A 49 4.27 4.85 4.49
CA GLU A 49 5.54 5.57 4.38
C GLU A 49 5.60 6.37 3.07
N TRP A 50 5.23 5.73 1.94
CA TRP A 50 5.15 6.39 0.64
C TRP A 50 4.17 7.58 0.66
N LEU A 51 2.98 7.41 1.26
CA LEU A 51 2.02 8.50 1.42
C LEU A 51 2.57 9.65 2.26
N GLN A 52 3.27 9.36 3.36
CA GLN A 52 3.83 10.39 4.22
C GLN A 52 4.89 11.24 3.49
N ASP A 53 5.74 10.61 2.68
CA ASP A 53 6.76 11.34 1.93
C ASP A 53 6.17 12.15 0.78
N ASN A 54 5.16 11.61 0.09
CA ASN A 54 4.42 12.37 -0.92
C ASN A 54 3.60 13.51 -0.29
N PHE A 55 3.03 13.32 0.90
CA PHE A 55 2.35 14.39 1.64
C PHE A 55 3.31 15.54 1.94
N LYS A 56 4.51 15.24 2.47
CA LYS A 56 5.55 16.25 2.71
C LYS A 56 5.89 16.98 1.42
N SER A 57 6.07 16.25 0.32
CA SER A 57 6.41 16.84 -0.98
C SER A 57 5.28 17.72 -1.53
N PHE A 58 4.04 17.27 -1.44
CA PHE A 58 2.86 17.97 -1.95
C PHE A 58 2.55 19.24 -1.16
N PHE A 59 2.70 19.20 0.16
CA PHE A 59 2.46 20.33 1.07
C PHE A 59 3.75 21.10 1.41
N ASN A 60 4.75 21.04 0.53
CA ASN A 60 6.01 21.79 0.62
C ASN A 60 6.61 21.77 2.04
N HIS A 61 6.77 20.57 2.59
CA HIS A 61 7.35 20.27 3.90
C HIS A 61 6.71 21.01 5.09
N GLY A 62 5.42 21.34 4.99
CA GLY A 62 4.67 22.04 6.04
C GLY A 62 4.46 23.53 5.79
N ASP A 63 4.85 24.04 4.62
CA ASP A 63 4.53 25.39 4.15
C ASP A 63 3.75 25.35 2.81
N PRO A 64 2.45 25.01 2.83
CA PRO A 64 1.71 24.71 1.61
C PRO A 64 1.59 25.89 0.65
N ASP A 65 1.94 25.68 -0.63
CA ASP A 65 1.63 26.61 -1.71
C ASP A 65 0.19 26.38 -2.21
N TRP A 66 -0.75 27.10 -1.61
CA TRP A 66 -2.17 27.00 -1.94
C TRP A 66 -2.53 27.54 -3.33
N GLU A 67 -1.72 28.40 -3.95
CA GLU A 67 -1.95 28.85 -5.32
C GLU A 67 -1.59 27.74 -6.31
N TRP A 68 -0.43 27.12 -6.13
CA TRP A 68 -0.03 25.94 -6.91
C TRP A 68 -1.02 24.79 -6.73
N ILE A 69 -1.45 24.48 -5.50
CA ILE A 69 -2.46 23.44 -5.24
C ILE A 69 -3.78 23.76 -5.95
N ARG A 70 -4.29 25.00 -5.85
CA ARG A 70 -5.51 25.42 -6.57
C ARG A 70 -5.36 25.30 -8.09
N GLY A 71 -4.18 25.59 -8.62
CA GLY A 71 -3.84 25.36 -10.03
C GLY A 71 -3.97 23.89 -10.42
N ARG A 72 -3.50 22.96 -9.57
CA ARG A 72 -3.67 21.51 -9.81
C ARG A 72 -5.13 21.04 -9.74
N LEU A 73 -5.92 21.57 -8.81
CA LEU A 73 -7.35 21.22 -8.68
C LEU A 73 -8.17 21.64 -9.89
N THR A 74 -7.83 22.78 -10.50
CA THR A 74 -8.54 23.33 -11.67
C THR A 74 -8.04 22.76 -13.00
N SER A 75 -6.83 22.20 -13.04
CA SER A 75 -6.26 21.58 -14.24
C SER A 75 -6.72 20.11 -14.44
N GLY A 76 -7.46 19.54 -13.49
CA GLY A 76 -7.92 18.14 -13.51
C GLY A 76 -9.06 17.82 -14.49
N GLU A 77 -9.64 18.81 -15.19
CA GLU A 77 -10.73 18.58 -16.17
C GLU A 77 -10.26 18.26 -17.59
N LYS A 78 -8.94 18.20 -17.86
CA LYS A 78 -8.42 17.83 -19.18
C LYS A 78 -7.17 16.97 -19.10
N GLN A 79 -7.36 15.69 -18.80
CA GLN A 79 -6.50 14.60 -19.30
C GLN A 79 -7.37 13.48 -19.81
#